data_AF-A0A7S3ABM7-F1
#
_entry.id   AF-A0A7S3ABM7-F1
#
_cell.length_a   1.000
_cell.length_b   1.000
_cell.length_c   1.000
_cell.angle_alpha   90.00
_cell.angle_beta   90.00
_cell.angle_gamma   90.00
#
_symmetry.space_group_name_H-M   'P 1'
#
loop_
_entity.id
_entity.type
_entity.pdbx_description
1 polymer ?
#
loop_
_entity_poly.entity_id
_entity_poly.type
_entity_poly.pdbx_seq_one_letter_code
_entity_poly.pdbx_strand_id
1 'polypeptide(L)'
;TMLQQAMGASLSRAVLHGDPFLDNILVDPVSGQLCGFVDLEDVTVGPALFDVACCACACCFDAETNTLDTARVSALLTGYAAVKPLTPDESAVFLDFMKLTMLCNATWRFRNFNIDHREIVECRDAHRELQQRILELEKEPVMAGVHAVLAALGK
;
A
#
# COMPACT_ATOMS: atom_id res chain seq x y z
N THR A 1 -10.38 -6.70 -16.79
CA THR A 1 -9.18 -5.93 -16.36
C THR A 1 -9.20 -5.77 -14.84
N MET A 2 -8.06 -5.44 -14.22
CA MET A 2 -7.91 -5.12 -12.79
C MET A 2 -9.03 -4.22 -12.25
N LEU A 3 -9.38 -3.15 -12.98
CA LEU A 3 -10.49 -2.24 -12.66
C LEU A 3 -11.88 -2.91 -12.70
N GLN A 4 -12.13 -3.86 -13.60
CA GLN A 4 -13.41 -4.58 -13.68
C GLN A 4 -13.61 -5.55 -12.51
N GLN A 5 -12.55 -6.19 -12.00
CA GLN A 5 -12.65 -7.06 -10.83
C GLN A 5 -12.91 -6.25 -9.56
N ALA A 6 -12.22 -5.12 -9.39
CA ALA A 6 -12.45 -4.21 -8.26
C ALA A 6 -13.86 -3.56 -8.26
N MET A 7 -14.44 -3.29 -9.43
CA MET A 7 -15.78 -2.70 -9.56
C MET A 7 -16.93 -3.67 -9.28
N GLY A 8 -16.71 -4.99 -9.35
CA GLY A 8 -17.71 -6.02 -9.08
C GLY A 8 -17.66 -6.60 -7.66
N ALA A 9 -16.58 -6.34 -6.91
CA ALA A 9 -16.35 -6.83 -5.56
C ALA A 9 -17.13 -6.03 -4.52
N SER A 10 -17.71 -6.71 -3.53
CA SER A 10 -18.38 -6.05 -2.41
C SER A 10 -17.36 -5.59 -1.37
N LEU A 11 -16.65 -4.50 -1.65
CA LEU A 11 -15.59 -3.98 -0.79
C LEU A 11 -16.14 -3.14 0.36
N SER A 12 -15.62 -3.35 1.58
CA SER A 12 -16.01 -2.56 2.73
C SER A 12 -15.53 -1.13 2.59
N ARG A 13 -16.40 -0.14 2.84
CA ARG A 13 -16.05 1.27 2.79
C ARG A 13 -15.64 1.81 4.17
N ALA A 14 -14.73 2.77 4.19
CA ALA A 14 -14.30 3.47 5.39
C ALA A 14 -13.90 4.92 5.07
N VAL A 15 -13.69 5.72 6.12
CA VAL A 15 -12.86 6.92 6.02
C VAL A 15 -11.42 6.47 5.88
N LEU A 16 -10.76 6.94 4.84
CA LEU A 16 -9.38 6.64 4.49
C LEU A 16 -8.48 7.78 4.93
N HIS A 17 -7.25 7.46 5.31
CA HIS A 17 -6.13 8.38 5.41
C HIS A 17 -5.72 8.89 4.02
N GLY A 18 -5.69 8.01 3.03
CA GLY A 18 -5.26 8.32 1.66
C GLY A 18 -3.76 8.10 1.44
N ASP A 19 -2.94 8.48 2.42
CA ASP A 19 -1.47 8.29 2.35
C ASP A 19 -0.79 7.79 3.65
N PRO A 20 -1.10 6.57 4.14
CA PRO A 20 -0.54 6.06 5.41
C PRO A 20 0.90 5.53 5.24
N PHE A 21 1.82 6.37 4.77
CA PHE A 21 3.25 6.07 4.71
C PHE A 21 3.92 6.19 6.09
N LEU A 22 5.11 5.60 6.24
CA LEU A 22 5.81 5.50 7.53
C LEU A 22 6.16 6.86 8.15
N ASP A 23 6.43 7.86 7.33
CA ASP A 23 6.68 9.25 7.74
C ASP A 23 5.43 9.95 8.28
N ASN A 24 4.24 9.44 7.95
CA ASN A 24 2.95 9.90 8.46
C ASN A 24 2.47 9.14 9.71
N ILE A 25 3.32 8.28 10.29
CA ILE A 25 3.02 7.51 11.50
C ILE A 25 3.90 7.98 12.66
N LEU A 26 3.26 8.45 13.73
CA LEU A 26 3.95 8.78 14.98
C LEU A 26 4.13 7.54 15.84
N VAL A 27 5.35 7.32 16.30
CA VAL A 27 5.71 6.21 17.21
C VAL A 27 6.34 6.79 18.47
N ASP A 28 5.91 6.30 19.63
CA ASP A 28 6.54 6.64 20.90
C ASP A 28 7.97 6.08 20.94
N PRO A 29 9.02 6.93 21.07
CA PRO A 29 10.40 6.47 21.08
C PRO A 29 10.76 5.59 22.29
N VAL A 30 9.97 5.62 23.36
CA VAL A 30 10.21 4.82 24.57
C VAL A 30 9.52 3.47 24.47
N SER A 31 8.22 3.44 24.15
CA SER A 31 7.44 2.20 24.12
C SER A 31 7.44 1.49 22.76
N GLY A 32 7.78 2.20 21.68
CA GLY A 32 7.67 1.71 20.30
C GLY A 32 6.22 1.57 19.82
N GLN A 33 5.24 2.09 20.56
CA GLN A 33 3.83 2.02 20.18
C GLN A 33 3.46 3.11 19.17
N LEU A 34 2.57 2.76 18.23
CA LEU A 34 1.95 3.73 17.33
C LEU A 34 1.07 4.69 18.14
N CYS A 35 1.38 5.98 18.07
CA CYS A 35 0.66 7.05 18.75
C CYS A 35 -0.47 7.63 17.90
N GLY A 36 -0.32 7.65 16.57
CA GLY A 36 -1.33 8.17 15.67
C GLY A 36 -0.82 8.41 14.26
N PHE A 37 -1.75 8.81 13.39
CA PHE A 37 -1.48 9.25 12.03
C PHE A 37 -1.51 10.78 11.95
N VAL A 38 -0.69 11.34 11.06
CA VAL A 38 -0.63 12.77 10.73
C VAL A 38 -0.75 12.95 9.22
N ASP A 39 -0.83 14.19 8.75
CA ASP A 39 -0.97 14.51 7.33
C ASP A 39 -2.29 14.00 6.70
N LEU A 40 -3.39 14.67 7.07
CA LEU A 40 -4.76 14.24 6.78
C LEU A 40 -5.37 14.93 5.54
N GLU A 41 -4.54 15.44 4.64
CA GLU A 41 -5.00 16.22 3.48
C GLU A 41 -5.69 15.36 2.40
N ASP A 42 -5.32 14.07 2.32
CA ASP A 42 -5.91 13.11 1.38
C ASP A 42 -7.09 12.31 1.97
N VAL A 43 -7.57 12.69 3.16
CA VAL A 43 -8.68 11.99 3.81
C VAL A 43 -9.93 11.99 2.95
N THR A 44 -10.45 10.80 2.68
CA THR A 44 -11.62 10.60 1.81
C THR A 44 -12.43 9.38 2.22
N VAL A 45 -13.53 9.10 1.51
CA VAL A 45 -14.35 7.89 1.75
C VAL A 45 -14.23 6.94 0.56
N GLY A 46 -13.68 5.75 0.81
CA GLY A 46 -13.45 4.74 -0.24
C GLY A 46 -13.38 3.33 0.32
N PRO A 47 -12.94 2.35 -0.50
CA PRO A 47 -12.67 0.99 -0.04
C PRO A 47 -11.58 1.00 1.04
N ALA A 48 -11.86 0.45 2.22
CA ALA A 48 -10.91 0.37 3.33
C ALA A 48 -9.60 -0.32 2.92
N LEU A 49 -9.68 -1.25 1.97
CA LEU A 49 -8.54 -1.97 1.40
C LEU A 49 -7.47 -1.05 0.78
N PHE A 50 -7.83 0.17 0.36
CA PHE A 50 -6.88 1.13 -0.20
C PHE A 50 -5.78 1.50 0.79
N ASP A 51 -6.13 1.91 2.01
CA ASP A 51 -5.13 2.27 3.02
C ASP A 51 -4.31 1.06 3.47
N VAL A 52 -4.93 -0.12 3.57
CA VAL A 52 -4.22 -1.36 3.93
C VAL A 52 -3.15 -1.69 2.90
N ALA A 53 -3.52 -1.61 1.61
CA ALA A 53 -2.61 -1.83 0.52
C ALA A 53 -1.53 -0.74 0.45
N CYS A 54 -1.90 0.53 0.63
CA CYS A 54 -0.96 1.65 0.65
C CYS A 54 0.07 1.49 1.79
N CYS A 55 -0.37 1.13 2.99
CA CYS A 55 0.50 0.85 4.13
C CYS A 55 1.43 -0.34 3.86
N ALA A 56 0.95 -1.40 3.19
CA ALA A 56 1.82 -2.49 2.74
C ALA A 56 2.88 -2.03 1.72
N CYS A 57 2.51 -1.13 0.80
CA CYS A 57 3.44 -0.54 -0.17
C CYS A 57 4.52 0.32 0.51
N ALA A 58 4.18 0.99 1.60
CA ALA A 58 5.11 1.80 2.39
C ALA A 58 6.01 0.97 3.30
N CYS A 59 5.46 -0.04 3.98
CA CYS A 59 6.15 -0.74 5.08
C CYS A 59 6.83 -2.05 4.67
N CYS A 60 6.34 -2.72 3.63
CA CYS A 60 6.72 -4.11 3.32
C CYS A 60 7.77 -4.24 2.23
N PHE A 61 8.32 -3.14 1.72
CA PHE A 61 9.44 -3.17 0.78
C PHE A 61 10.75 -2.86 1.49
N ASP A 62 11.82 -3.54 1.07
CA ASP A 62 13.16 -3.21 1.50
C ASP A 62 13.60 -1.87 0.88
N ALA A 63 14.17 -0.98 1.69
CA ALA A 63 14.51 0.37 1.26
C ALA A 63 15.72 0.41 0.32
N GLU A 64 16.61 -0.59 0.38
CA GLU A 64 17.84 -0.63 -0.42
C GLU A 64 17.62 -1.41 -1.72
N THR A 65 16.96 -2.58 -1.64
CA THR A 65 16.79 -3.47 -2.80
C THR A 65 15.48 -3.24 -3.54
N ASN A 66 14.52 -2.53 -2.94
CA ASN A 66 13.19 -2.31 -3.46
C ASN A 66 12.38 -3.61 -3.71
N THR A 67 12.72 -4.69 -3.00
CA THR A 67 12.04 -5.99 -3.08
C THR A 67 10.99 -6.13 -1.99
N LEU A 68 9.91 -6.86 -2.26
CA LEU A 68 8.86 -7.12 -1.28
C LEU A 68 9.32 -8.14 -0.23
N ASP A 69 9.17 -7.79 1.05
CA ASP A 69 9.31 -8.68 2.19
C ASP A 69 7.94 -9.25 2.59
N THR A 70 7.69 -10.51 2.20
CA THR A 70 6.42 -11.20 2.46
C THR A 70 6.18 -11.47 3.95
N ALA A 71 7.22 -11.51 4.78
CA ALA A 71 7.06 -11.64 6.23
C ALA A 71 6.46 -10.36 6.82
N ARG A 72 6.88 -9.18 6.33
CA ARG A 72 6.26 -7.89 6.72
C ARG A 72 4.81 -7.80 6.25
N VAL A 73 4.51 -8.26 5.03
CA VAL A 73 3.11 -8.32 4.53
C VAL A 73 2.26 -9.19 5.47
N SER A 74 2.76 -10.36 5.84
CA SER A 74 2.08 -11.26 6.77
C SER A 74 1.82 -10.61 8.13
N ALA A 75 2.82 -9.95 8.72
CA ALA A 75 2.68 -9.26 10.00
C ALA A 75 1.64 -8.12 9.93
N LEU A 76 1.72 -7.28 8.90
CA LEU A 76 0.80 -6.16 8.70
C LEU A 76 -0.64 -6.64 8.52
N LEU A 77 -0.86 -7.62 7.65
CA LEU A 77 -2.20 -8.14 7.38
C LEU A 77 -2.77 -8.92 8.58
N THR A 78 -1.94 -9.63 9.33
CA THR A 78 -2.36 -10.29 10.58
C THR A 78 -2.83 -9.26 11.60
N GLY A 79 -2.07 -8.16 11.78
CA GLY A 79 -2.43 -7.08 12.69
C GLY A 79 -3.74 -6.39 12.29
N TYR A 80 -3.91 -6.09 11.00
CA TYR A 80 -5.15 -5.51 10.48
C TYR A 80 -6.35 -6.47 10.65
N ALA A 81 -6.18 -7.74 10.26
CA ALA A 81 -7.23 -8.75 10.29
C ALA A 81 -7.70 -9.09 11.72
N ALA A 82 -6.86 -8.88 12.74
CA ALA A 82 -7.24 -9.04 14.15
C ALA A 82 -8.34 -8.06 14.60
N VAL A 83 -8.48 -6.90 13.93
CA VAL A 83 -9.54 -5.93 14.20
C VAL A 83 -10.65 -6.03 13.16
N LYS A 84 -10.28 -6.19 11.89
CA LYS A 84 -11.22 -6.30 10.77
C LYS A 84 -10.76 -7.35 9.77
N PRO A 85 -11.31 -8.57 9.83
CA PRO A 85 -10.97 -9.63 8.89
C PRO A 85 -11.21 -9.20 7.44
N LEU A 86 -10.31 -9.57 6.54
CA LEU A 86 -10.49 -9.38 5.10
C LEU A 86 -11.57 -10.31 4.58
N THR A 87 -12.44 -9.80 3.72
CA THR A 87 -13.38 -10.67 3.00
C THR A 87 -12.65 -11.47 1.92
N PRO A 88 -13.25 -12.56 1.40
CA PRO A 88 -12.70 -13.26 0.24
C PRO A 88 -12.52 -12.35 -0.98
N ASP A 89 -13.48 -11.44 -1.22
CA ASP A 89 -13.41 -10.45 -2.29
C ASP A 89 -12.24 -9.49 -2.11
N GLU A 90 -12.05 -8.97 -0.89
CA GLU A 90 -10.92 -8.07 -0.55
C GLU A 90 -9.58 -8.78 -0.70
N SER A 91 -9.49 -10.04 -0.27
CA SER A 91 -8.29 -10.85 -0.41
C SER A 91 -7.95 -11.11 -1.88
N ALA A 92 -8.96 -11.38 -2.71
CA ALA A 92 -8.77 -11.66 -4.13
C ALA A 92 -8.21 -10.46 -4.92
N VAL A 93 -8.48 -9.23 -4.48
CA VAL A 93 -8.03 -8.00 -5.16
C VAL A 93 -6.92 -7.24 -4.42
N PHE A 94 -6.36 -7.80 -3.34
CA PHE A 94 -5.38 -7.08 -2.52
C PHE A 94 -4.11 -6.67 -3.29
N LEU A 95 -3.53 -7.59 -4.08
CA LEU A 95 -2.37 -7.28 -4.93
C LEU A 95 -2.69 -6.20 -5.96
N ASP A 96 -3.91 -6.18 -6.47
CA ASP A 96 -4.35 -5.13 -7.38
C ASP A 96 -4.42 -3.79 -6.65
N PHE A 97 -4.97 -3.74 -5.44
CA PHE A 97 -4.96 -2.51 -4.65
C PHE A 97 -3.54 -2.02 -4.31
N MET A 98 -2.56 -2.92 -4.10
CA MET A 98 -1.15 -2.53 -3.95
C MET A 98 -0.63 -1.83 -5.21
N LYS A 99 -0.87 -2.42 -6.40
CA LYS A 99 -0.45 -1.80 -7.67
C LYS A 99 -1.18 -0.48 -7.93
N LEU A 100 -2.46 -0.39 -7.60
CA LEU A 100 -3.27 0.82 -7.76
C LEU A 100 -2.74 1.98 -6.90
N THR A 101 -2.51 1.74 -5.61
CA THR A 101 -2.02 2.75 -4.66
C THR A 101 -0.63 3.25 -5.08
N MET A 102 0.27 2.36 -5.50
CA MET A 102 1.57 2.73 -6.05
C MET A 102 1.46 3.52 -7.34
N LEU A 103 0.54 3.17 -8.25
CA LEU A 103 0.35 3.90 -9.50
C LEU A 103 -0.17 5.33 -9.25
N CYS A 104 -1.12 5.50 -8.32
CA CYS A 104 -1.60 6.81 -7.89
C CYS A 104 -0.44 7.65 -7.35
N ASN A 105 0.33 7.10 -6.42
CA ASN A 105 1.48 7.78 -5.81
C ASN A 105 2.59 8.08 -6.83
N ALA A 106 2.92 7.14 -7.73
CA ALA A 106 3.90 7.37 -8.80
C ALA A 106 3.46 8.49 -9.74
N THR A 107 2.17 8.52 -10.08
CA THR A 107 1.58 9.57 -10.93
C THR A 107 1.65 10.93 -10.25
N TRP A 108 1.32 10.99 -8.95
CA TRP A 108 1.45 12.21 -8.16
C TRP A 108 2.91 12.69 -8.12
N ARG A 109 3.86 11.82 -7.75
CA ARG A 109 5.31 12.15 -7.72
C ARG A 109 5.81 12.64 -9.08
N PHE A 110 5.38 12.00 -10.16
CA PHE A 110 5.75 12.43 -11.51
C PHE A 110 5.24 13.84 -11.80
N ARG A 111 3.94 14.08 -11.61
CA ARG A 111 3.33 15.40 -11.83
C ARG A 111 3.98 16.47 -10.95
N ASN A 112 4.16 16.16 -9.67
CA ASN A 112 4.73 17.08 -8.70
C ASN A 112 6.14 17.52 -9.12
N PHE A 113 7.04 16.58 -9.45
CA PHE A 113 8.46 16.91 -9.69
C PHE A 113 8.86 17.09 -11.17
N ASN A 114 7.99 16.78 -12.12
CA ASN A 114 8.26 16.98 -13.56
C ASN A 114 7.40 18.08 -14.19
N ILE A 115 6.29 18.49 -13.54
CA ILE A 115 5.36 19.49 -14.09
C ILE A 115 5.25 20.68 -13.15
N ASP A 116 4.74 20.48 -11.92
CA ASP A 116 4.38 21.58 -11.02
C ASP A 116 5.62 22.21 -10.35
N HIS A 117 6.54 21.38 -9.85
CA HIS A 117 7.74 21.74 -9.10
C HIS A 117 9.02 21.21 -9.77
N ARG A 118 9.15 21.48 -11.07
CA ARG A 118 10.27 21.01 -11.91
C ARG A 118 11.66 21.48 -11.46
N GLU A 119 11.70 22.50 -10.59
CA GLU A 119 12.90 23.04 -9.95
C GLU A 119 13.50 22.10 -8.89
N ILE A 120 12.72 21.16 -8.33
CA ILE A 120 13.18 20.17 -7.35
C ILE A 120 13.78 18.98 -8.11
N VAL A 121 15.00 19.15 -8.60
CA VAL A 121 15.65 18.20 -9.52
C VAL A 121 15.96 16.86 -8.83
N GLU A 122 16.27 16.89 -7.53
CA GLU A 122 16.63 15.72 -6.72
C GLU A 122 15.50 14.68 -6.67
N CYS A 123 14.24 15.12 -6.77
CA CYS A 123 13.06 14.27 -6.68
C CYS A 123 12.48 13.88 -8.04
N ARG A 124 13.07 14.32 -9.17
CA ARG A 124 12.53 14.13 -10.52
C ARG A 124 12.21 12.66 -10.83
N ASP A 125 13.08 11.76 -10.39
CA ASP A 125 12.97 10.32 -10.62
C ASP A 125 12.36 9.54 -9.43
N ALA A 126 11.88 10.22 -8.38
CA ALA A 126 11.30 9.58 -7.19
C ALA A 126 10.05 8.72 -7.49
N HIS A 127 9.39 8.96 -8.64
CA HIS A 127 8.28 8.15 -9.13
C HIS A 127 8.72 6.74 -9.60
N ARG A 128 9.99 6.57 -10.00
CA ARG A 128 10.51 5.29 -10.54
C ARG A 128 10.61 4.21 -9.48
N GLU A 129 10.84 4.58 -8.22
CA GLU A 129 10.84 3.65 -7.08
C GLU A 129 9.54 2.84 -7.05
N LEU A 130 8.39 3.51 -7.11
CA LEU A 130 7.08 2.87 -7.08
C LEU A 130 6.78 2.10 -8.36
N GLN A 131 7.24 2.57 -9.52
CA GLN A 131 7.14 1.82 -10.77
C GLN A 131 7.89 0.49 -10.69
N GLN A 132 9.10 0.49 -10.13
CA GLN A 132 9.88 -0.74 -9.91
C GLN A 132 9.17 -1.70 -8.94
N ARG A 133 8.55 -1.18 -7.87
CA ARG A 133 7.74 -2.00 -6.96
C ARG A 133 6.54 -2.63 -7.65
N ILE A 134 5.86 -1.91 -8.55
CA ILE A 134 4.76 -2.49 -9.35
C ILE A 134 5.27 -3.67 -10.18
N LEU A 135 6.43 -3.53 -10.84
CA LEU A 135 7.06 -4.61 -11.60
C LEU A 135 7.50 -5.78 -10.70
N GLU A 136 7.98 -5.50 -9.49
CA GLU A 136 8.28 -6.53 -8.48
C GLU A 136 7.04 -7.37 -8.16
N LEU A 137 5.89 -6.72 -7.97
CA LEU A 137 4.60 -7.37 -7.73
C LEU A 137 4.06 -8.16 -8.93
N GLU A 138 4.69 -8.08 -10.11
CA GLU A 138 4.35 -8.89 -11.28
C GLU A 138 5.21 -10.16 -11.40
N LYS A 139 6.23 -10.33 -10.55
CA LYS A 139 7.04 -11.54 -10.52
C LYS A 139 6.26 -12.68 -9.88
N GLU A 140 6.17 -13.81 -10.57
CA GLU A 140 5.46 -15.02 -10.09
C GLU A 140 5.81 -15.44 -8.65
N PRO A 141 7.08 -15.51 -8.22
CA PRO A 141 7.41 -15.87 -6.85
C PRO A 141 6.85 -14.89 -5.81
N VAL A 142 6.80 -13.60 -6.15
CA VAL A 142 6.29 -12.54 -5.26
C VAL A 142 4.78 -12.63 -5.17
N MET A 143 4.08 -12.75 -6.30
CA MET A 143 2.63 -12.94 -6.34
C MET A 143 2.20 -14.19 -5.56
N ALA A 144 2.88 -15.31 -5.79
CA ALA A 144 2.63 -16.55 -5.06
C ALA A 144 2.85 -16.40 -3.55
N GLY A 145 3.88 -15.66 -3.14
CA GLY A 145 4.15 -15.35 -1.73
C GLY A 145 3.02 -14.56 -1.07
N VAL A 146 2.52 -13.50 -1.72
CA VAL A 146 1.40 -12.70 -1.18
C VAL A 146 0.11 -13.52 -1.15
N HIS A 147 -0.19 -14.30 -2.19
CA HIS A 147 -1.34 -15.20 -2.18
C HIS A 147 -1.27 -16.25 -1.06
N ALA A 148 -0.08 -16.78 -0.76
CA ALA A 148 0.11 -17.71 0.35
C ALA A 148 -0.18 -17.04 1.71
N VAL A 149 0.23 -15.78 1.90
CA VAL A 149 -0.10 -14.99 3.10
C VAL A 149 -1.62 -14.81 3.23
N LEU A 150 -2.29 -14.36 2.16
CA LEU A 150 -3.74 -14.16 2.16
C LEU A 150 -4.52 -15.45 2.42
N ALA A 151 -4.08 -16.56 1.83
CA ALA A 151 -4.68 -17.88 2.06
C ALA A 151 -4.49 -18.40 3.50
N ALA A 152 -3.43 -17.97 4.19
CA ALA A 152 -3.20 -18.31 5.59
C ALA A 152 -4.10 -17.52 6.55
N LEU A 153 -4.50 -16.29 6.19
CA LEU A 153 -5.40 -15.44 7.00
C LEU A 153 -6.86 -15.88 6.95
N GLY A 154 -7.28 -16.54 5.87
CA GLY A 154 -8.65 -17.05 5.70
C GLY A 154 -8.93 -18.39 6.39
N LYS A 155 -7.96 -18.94 7.13
CA LYS A 155 -8.09 -20.17 7.92
C LYS A 155 -8.27 -19.84 9.40
#